data_AF-A0A8B9ME60-F1
#
_entry.id   AF-A0A8B9ME60-F1
#
_cell.length_a   1.000
_cell.length_b   1.000
_cell.length_c   1.000
_cell.angle_alpha   90.00
_cell.angle_beta   90.00
_cell.angle_gamma   90.00
#
_symmetry.space_group_name_H-M   'P 1'
#
loop_
_entity.id
_entity.type
_entity.pdbx_description
1 polymer ?
#
loop_
_entity_poly.entity_id
_entity_poly.type
_entity_poly.pdbx_seq_one_letter_code
_entity_poly.pdbx_strand_id
1 'polypeptide(L)'
;MIEEEAALRNGSRGLPPGPWSETAGPRPRTTERHIAVHKRLLPPWARPRLPRHLRPLHYNLMLSAFMENFTFSGEVNVQLEVRNASRYIVLHAHRMHIEAVRVAEDKLAGGVRVARSFLYPQTQVFVVVLNPSGARRPG
;
A
#
# COMPACT_ATOMS: atom_id res chain seq x y z
N MET A 1 50.11 -50.10 13.94
CA MET A 1 50.56 -48.77 13.49
C MET A 1 49.53 -48.27 12.50
N ILE A 2 48.74 -47.27 12.92
CA ILE A 2 48.14 -46.22 12.08
C ILE A 2 46.93 -46.61 11.20
N GLU A 3 46.02 -45.64 11.18
CA GLU A 3 44.64 -45.50 10.70
C GLU A 3 44.41 -45.72 9.20
N GLU A 4 43.23 -46.26 8.82
CA GLU A 4 42.42 -45.76 7.69
C GLU A 4 40.96 -46.32 7.70
N GLU A 5 40.00 -45.38 7.73
CA GLU A 5 38.65 -45.26 7.13
C GLU A 5 37.58 -46.38 6.94
N ALA A 6 36.34 -45.90 7.12
CA ALA A 6 35.05 -46.24 6.48
C ALA A 6 34.23 -47.48 6.88
N ALA A 7 33.06 -47.24 7.52
CA ALA A 7 31.73 -47.63 6.98
C ALA A 7 30.54 -47.24 7.90
N LEU A 8 29.63 -46.45 7.31
CA LEU A 8 28.16 -46.36 7.43
C LEU A 8 27.38 -46.82 8.70
N ARG A 9 26.40 -45.94 9.01
CA ARG A 9 24.94 -46.18 9.24
C ARG A 9 24.38 -46.06 10.67
N ASN A 10 23.49 -45.07 10.78
CA ASN A 10 22.11 -45.11 11.28
C ASN A 10 21.83 -44.44 12.64
N GLY A 11 20.80 -43.59 12.69
CA GLY A 11 20.37 -42.94 13.92
C GLY A 11 19.26 -41.89 13.83
N SER A 12 18.26 -42.05 12.95
CA SER A 12 17.01 -41.29 13.02
C SER A 12 16.10 -41.87 14.11
N ARG A 13 15.94 -41.16 15.23
CA ARG A 13 15.06 -41.56 16.35
C ARG A 13 13.83 -40.64 16.38
N GLY A 14 12.78 -41.07 15.68
CA GLY A 14 11.47 -40.41 15.65
C GLY A 14 10.71 -40.56 16.97
N LEU A 15 10.05 -39.49 17.40
CA LEU A 15 9.08 -39.50 18.49
C LEU A 15 7.79 -40.21 18.03
N PRO A 16 7.12 -40.99 18.89
CA PRO A 16 5.87 -41.64 18.52
C PRO A 16 4.73 -40.61 18.41
N PRO A 17 3.79 -40.77 17.46
CA PRO A 17 2.67 -39.85 17.30
C PRO A 17 1.65 -40.04 18.44
N GLY A 18 1.21 -38.91 19.03
CA GLY A 18 0.16 -38.89 20.04
C GLY A 18 -1.25 -39.02 19.45
N PRO A 19 -2.28 -39.27 20.29
CA PRO A 19 -3.60 -39.75 19.87
C PRO A 19 -4.50 -38.74 19.15
N TRP A 20 -3.98 -37.54 18.85
CA TRP A 20 -4.75 -36.43 18.27
C TRP A 20 -4.58 -36.31 16.74
N SER A 21 -3.80 -37.18 16.11
CA SER A 21 -3.56 -37.13 14.66
C SER A 21 -4.75 -37.59 13.79
N GLU A 22 -5.76 -38.24 14.35
CA GLU A 22 -6.83 -38.88 13.54
C GLU A 22 -8.19 -38.17 13.58
N THR A 23 -8.32 -37.05 14.30
CA THR A 23 -9.61 -36.30 14.36
C THR A 23 -9.61 -34.97 13.62
N ALA A 24 -8.53 -34.63 12.91
CA ALA A 24 -8.53 -33.48 12.02
C ALA A 24 -9.24 -33.83 10.69
N GLY A 25 -10.57 -33.77 10.69
CA GLY A 25 -11.35 -33.72 9.45
C GLY A 25 -10.81 -32.63 8.50
N PRO A 26 -11.05 -32.74 7.18
CA PRO A 26 -10.49 -31.80 6.21
C PRO A 26 -10.81 -30.37 6.62
N ARG A 27 -9.78 -29.61 7.02
CA ARG A 27 -9.89 -28.17 7.29
C ARG A 27 -10.62 -27.55 6.08
N PRO A 28 -11.68 -26.75 6.28
CA PRO A 28 -12.36 -26.12 5.16
C PRO A 28 -11.31 -25.29 4.40
N ARG A 29 -10.96 -25.76 3.19
CA ARG A 29 -10.18 -25.00 2.24
C ARG A 29 -11.06 -23.82 1.87
N THR A 30 -10.87 -22.68 2.53
CA THR A 30 -11.50 -21.44 2.11
C THR A 30 -11.16 -21.28 0.62
N THR A 31 -12.19 -21.30 -0.22
CA THR A 31 -12.00 -21.45 -1.66
C THR A 31 -11.33 -20.19 -2.16
N GLU A 32 -10.18 -20.32 -2.80
CA GLU A 32 -9.37 -19.23 -3.37
C GLU A 32 -10.19 -18.25 -4.23
N ARG A 33 -11.26 -18.76 -4.86
CA ARG A 33 -12.26 -18.00 -5.62
C ARG A 33 -12.98 -16.92 -4.78
N HIS A 34 -13.31 -17.17 -3.51
CA HIS A 34 -13.97 -16.17 -2.64
C HIS A 34 -13.00 -15.04 -2.24
N ILE A 35 -11.70 -15.34 -2.13
CA ILE A 35 -10.65 -14.36 -1.82
C ILE A 35 -10.40 -13.44 -3.03
N ALA A 36 -10.43 -13.99 -4.24
CA ALA A 36 -10.22 -13.21 -5.47
C ALA A 36 -11.37 -12.23 -5.77
N VAL A 37 -12.62 -12.63 -5.48
CA VAL A 37 -13.81 -11.79 -5.70
C VAL A 37 -13.83 -10.58 -4.75
N HIS A 38 -13.51 -10.76 -3.46
CA HIS A 38 -13.44 -9.66 -2.49
C HIS A 38 -12.37 -8.62 -2.84
N LYS A 39 -11.26 -9.02 -3.49
CA LYS A 39 -10.27 -8.06 -3.97
C LYS A 39 -10.90 -7.07 -4.96
N ARG A 40 -11.86 -7.47 -5.79
CA ARG A 40 -12.35 -6.62 -6.88
C ARG A 40 -13.41 -5.58 -6.48
N LEU A 41 -14.01 -5.71 -5.29
CA LEU A 41 -15.10 -4.85 -4.83
C LEU A 41 -14.66 -3.68 -3.94
N LEU A 42 -13.51 -3.80 -3.27
CA LEU A 42 -13.04 -2.79 -2.33
C LEU A 42 -12.39 -1.59 -3.06
N PRO A 43 -12.68 -0.35 -2.63
CA PRO A 43 -11.98 0.83 -3.13
C PRO A 43 -10.46 0.72 -2.93
N PRO A 44 -9.64 1.39 -3.76
CA PRO A 44 -8.18 1.31 -3.67
C PRO A 44 -7.61 1.66 -2.28
N TRP A 45 -8.25 2.58 -1.57
CA TRP A 45 -7.85 3.04 -0.22
C TRP A 45 -8.32 2.14 0.92
N ALA A 46 -9.26 1.22 0.69
CA ALA A 46 -9.74 0.30 1.72
C ALA A 46 -8.76 -0.87 1.99
N ARG A 47 -7.67 -0.94 1.23
CA ARG A 47 -6.61 -1.94 1.39
C ARG A 47 -5.45 -1.35 2.20
N PRO A 48 -4.75 -2.15 3.02
CA PRO A 48 -3.64 -1.66 3.82
C PRO A 48 -2.41 -1.27 2.99
N ARG A 49 -2.25 -1.84 1.79
CA ARG A 49 -1.14 -1.52 0.88
C ARG A 49 -1.59 -0.49 -0.14
N LEU A 50 -0.75 0.53 -0.35
CA LEU A 50 -0.98 1.53 -1.39
C LEU A 50 -1.07 0.89 -2.78
N PRO A 51 -1.92 1.41 -3.67
CA PRO A 51 -2.01 0.90 -5.02
C PRO A 51 -0.76 1.32 -5.83
N ARG A 52 -0.34 0.47 -6.77
CA ARG A 52 0.97 0.55 -7.46
C ARG A 52 0.96 1.36 -8.75
N HIS A 53 -0.07 2.17 -9.00
CA HIS A 53 -0.21 2.95 -10.22
C HIS A 53 0.58 4.26 -10.21
N LEU A 54 1.04 4.71 -9.03
CA LEU A 54 1.92 5.86 -8.86
C LEU A 54 3.22 5.41 -8.24
N ARG A 55 4.32 5.96 -8.73
CA ARG A 55 5.66 5.78 -8.13
C ARG A 55 6.19 7.15 -7.74
N PRO A 56 6.52 7.40 -6.46
CA PRO A 56 7.18 8.63 -6.07
C PRO A 56 8.60 8.68 -6.65
N LEU A 57 8.99 9.85 -7.14
CA LEU A 57 10.30 10.14 -7.68
C LEU A 57 11.10 11.00 -6.71
N HIS A 58 10.51 12.10 -6.23
CA HIS A 58 11.18 13.07 -5.37
C HIS A 58 10.19 13.72 -4.39
N TYR A 59 10.69 14.07 -3.20
CA TYR A 59 9.96 14.81 -2.18
C TYR A 59 10.74 16.08 -1.86
N ASN A 60 10.09 17.22 -2.01
CA ASN A 60 10.55 18.46 -1.40
C ASN A 60 9.66 18.75 -0.19
N LEU A 61 10.26 18.70 1.00
CA LEU A 61 9.58 18.84 2.29
C LEU A 61 10.04 20.13 2.96
N MET A 62 9.11 21.02 3.25
CA MET A 62 9.31 22.18 4.11
C MET A 62 8.51 21.98 5.39
N LEU A 63 9.19 21.97 6.54
CA LEU A 63 8.59 21.77 7.84
C LEU A 63 9.06 22.86 8.80
N SER A 64 8.11 23.54 9.44
CA SER A 64 8.33 24.50 10.51
C SER A 64 7.79 23.90 11.81
N ALA A 65 8.66 23.72 12.80
CA ALA A 65 8.28 23.26 14.13
C ALA A 65 8.21 24.45 15.09
N PHE A 66 7.12 24.54 15.84
CA PHE A 66 6.89 25.55 16.86
C PHE A 66 7.01 24.89 18.23
N MET A 67 8.08 25.19 18.95
CA MET A 67 8.42 24.47 20.20
C MET A 67 7.65 25.01 21.40
N GLU A 68 7.17 26.25 21.33
CA GLU A 68 6.43 26.92 22.40
C GLU A 68 5.06 26.28 22.65
N ASN A 69 4.42 25.80 21.58
CA ASN A 69 3.09 25.18 21.61
C ASN A 69 3.08 23.72 21.12
N PHE A 70 4.26 23.15 20.84
CA PHE A 70 4.45 21.78 20.35
C PHE A 70 3.65 21.47 19.07
N THR A 71 3.61 22.42 18.13
CA THR A 71 2.93 22.25 16.84
C THR A 71 3.90 22.24 15.67
N PHE A 72 3.41 21.86 14.50
CA PHE A 72 4.15 21.94 13.26
C PHE A 72 3.26 22.41 12.11
N SER A 73 3.87 23.01 11.11
CA SER A 73 3.24 23.37 9.83
C SER A 73 4.22 23.17 8.69
N GLY A 74 3.74 23.10 7.46
CA GLY A 74 4.62 22.90 6.33
C GLY A 74 3.89 22.47 5.08
N GLU A 75 4.67 22.24 4.03
CA GLU A 75 4.19 21.72 2.76
C GLU A 75 5.10 20.60 2.25
N VAL A 76 4.51 19.71 1.46
CA VAL A 76 5.22 18.64 0.79
C VAL A 76 4.86 18.64 -0.69
N ASN A 77 5.87 18.79 -1.53
CA ASN A 77 5.75 18.70 -2.98
C ASN A 77 6.27 17.32 -3.41
N VAL A 78 5.38 16.49 -3.94
CA VAL A 78 5.68 15.09 -4.32
C VAL A 78 5.69 14.97 -5.84
N GLN A 79 6.85 14.68 -6.42
CA GLN A 79 6.96 14.32 -7.83
C GLN A 79 6.59 12.85 -8.00
N LEU A 80 5.66 12.56 -8.91
CA LEU A 80 5.08 11.23 -9.11
C LEU A 80 5.21 10.81 -10.57
N GLU A 81 5.69 9.59 -10.81
CA GLU A 81 5.57 8.88 -12.08
C GLU A 81 4.23 8.12 -12.11
N VAL A 82 3.38 8.42 -13.09
CA VAL A 82 2.11 7.72 -13.31
C VAL A 82 2.35 6.50 -14.20
N ARG A 83 2.30 5.31 -13.62
CA ARG A 83 2.48 4.05 -14.36
C ARG A 83 1.20 3.57 -15.03
N ASN A 84 0.07 3.79 -14.38
CA ASN A 84 -1.26 3.45 -14.91
C ASN A 84 -2.20 4.63 -14.69
N ALA A 85 -3.01 4.97 -15.68
CA ALA A 85 -4.04 6.00 -15.55
C ALA A 85 -4.99 5.66 -14.40
N SER A 86 -5.22 6.64 -13.51
CA SER A 86 -6.05 6.46 -12.32
C SER A 86 -6.71 7.78 -11.96
N ARG A 87 -7.92 7.67 -11.40
CA ARG A 87 -8.67 8.83 -10.88
C ARG A 87 -8.34 9.15 -9.42
N TYR A 88 -7.45 8.38 -8.81
CA TYR A 88 -7.17 8.49 -7.38
C TYR A 88 -5.67 8.57 -7.13
N ILE A 89 -5.25 9.51 -6.30
CA ILE A 89 -3.94 9.51 -5.64
C ILE A 89 -4.22 9.08 -4.19
N VAL A 90 -3.53 8.03 -3.74
CA VAL A 90 -3.69 7.49 -2.37
C VAL A 90 -2.32 7.54 -1.71
N LEU A 91 -2.24 8.25 -0.58
CA LEU A 91 -1.02 8.48 0.19
C LEU A 91 -1.27 8.11 1.65
N HIS A 92 -0.22 7.79 2.39
CA HIS A 92 -0.38 7.62 3.84
C HIS A 92 -0.54 8.97 4.53
N ALA A 93 -1.46 9.02 5.51
CA ALA A 93 -1.66 10.16 6.37
C ALA A 93 -2.28 9.70 7.69
N HIS A 94 -1.66 10.06 8.81
CA HIS A 94 -2.18 9.77 10.13
C HIS A 94 -2.03 10.99 11.03
N ARG A 95 -3.13 11.41 11.68
CA ARG A 95 -3.15 12.58 12.58
C ARG A 95 -2.55 13.86 11.95
N MET A 96 -2.81 14.08 10.66
CA MET A 96 -2.42 15.30 9.95
C MET A 96 -3.65 16.11 9.57
N HIS A 97 -3.61 17.41 9.83
CA HIS A 97 -4.59 18.36 9.30
C HIS A 97 -4.11 18.84 7.93
N ILE A 98 -4.89 18.57 6.88
CA ILE A 98 -4.53 18.92 5.51
C ILE A 98 -5.34 20.15 5.10
N GLU A 99 -4.66 21.28 5.00
CA GLU A 99 -5.30 22.56 4.68
C GLU A 99 -5.65 22.69 3.20
N ALA A 100 -4.78 22.24 2.31
CA ALA A 100 -4.96 22.34 0.88
C ALA A 100 -4.25 21.21 0.13
N VAL A 101 -4.76 20.92 -1.08
CA VAL A 101 -4.13 19.97 -2.02
C VAL A 101 -4.21 20.53 -3.43
N ARG A 102 -3.11 20.41 -4.17
CA ARG A 102 -3.00 20.80 -5.58
C ARG A 102 -2.30 19.70 -6.35
N VAL A 103 -2.71 19.50 -7.60
CA VAL A 103 -2.12 18.50 -8.51
C VAL A 103 -1.90 19.18 -9.85
N ALA A 104 -0.70 19.02 -10.41
CA ALA A 104 -0.31 19.59 -11.68
C ALA A 104 0.47 18.56 -12.50
N GLU A 105 0.32 18.62 -13.83
CA GLU A 105 1.21 17.91 -14.74
C GLU A 105 2.49 18.71 -14.99
N ASP A 106 3.60 17.99 -15.19
CA ASP A 106 4.93 18.56 -15.40
C ASP A 106 5.07 19.28 -16.76
N LYS A 107 4.32 18.83 -17.77
CA LYS A 107 4.35 19.42 -19.12
C LYS A 107 3.37 20.60 -19.20
N LEU A 108 3.86 21.83 -19.08
CA LEU A 108 3.14 23.08 -19.38
C LEU A 108 1.76 23.19 -18.71
N ALA A 109 1.75 23.22 -17.37
CA ALA A 109 0.69 23.78 -16.52
C ALA A 109 -0.77 23.40 -16.89
N GLY A 110 -0.98 22.22 -17.45
CA GLY A 110 -2.29 21.59 -17.50
C GLY A 110 -2.69 21.23 -16.08
N GLY A 111 -3.45 22.09 -15.41
CA GLY A 111 -3.87 21.85 -14.04
C GLY A 111 -4.77 20.62 -13.95
N VAL A 112 -4.36 19.59 -13.21
CA VAL A 112 -5.22 18.44 -12.93
C VAL A 112 -6.19 18.86 -11.84
N ARG A 113 -7.47 18.94 -12.19
CA ARG A 113 -8.50 19.40 -11.25
C ARG A 113 -8.76 18.32 -10.21
N VAL A 114 -8.58 18.67 -8.94
CA VAL A 114 -9.00 17.86 -7.81
C VAL A 114 -10.52 17.98 -7.67
N ALA A 115 -11.23 16.86 -7.77
CA ALA A 115 -12.67 16.79 -7.57
C ALA A 115 -13.03 16.91 -6.09
N ARG A 116 -12.31 16.16 -5.25
CA ARG A 116 -12.43 16.17 -3.78
C ARG A 116 -11.24 15.47 -3.15
N SER A 117 -11.04 15.69 -1.86
CA SER A 117 -10.05 14.97 -1.06
C SER A 117 -10.60 14.63 0.32
N PHE A 118 -10.16 13.52 0.90
CA PHE A 118 -10.60 13.09 2.23
C PHE A 118 -9.58 12.17 2.90
N LEU A 119 -9.59 12.17 4.23
CA LEU A 119 -8.87 11.19 5.04
C LEU A 119 -9.73 9.93 5.21
N TYR A 120 -9.08 8.77 5.23
CA TYR A 120 -9.70 7.47 5.51
C TYR A 120 -8.96 6.83 6.70
N PRO A 121 -9.41 7.09 7.94
CA PRO A 121 -8.68 6.73 9.15
C PRO A 121 -8.46 5.22 9.33
N GLN A 122 -9.37 4.39 8.80
CA GLN A 122 -9.35 2.94 8.99
C GLN A 122 -8.08 2.29 8.42
N THR A 123 -7.52 2.85 7.34
CA THR A 123 -6.24 2.40 6.76
C THR A 123 -5.16 3.49 6.76
N GLN A 124 -5.41 4.61 7.46
CA GLN A 124 -4.47 5.72 7.62
C GLN A 124 -3.98 6.27 6.27
N VAL A 125 -4.91 6.55 5.38
CA VAL A 125 -4.62 7.12 4.05
C VAL A 125 -5.36 8.41 3.81
N PHE A 126 -4.74 9.28 3.02
CA PHE A 126 -5.34 10.43 2.39
C PHE A 126 -5.61 10.12 0.93
N VAL A 127 -6.84 10.42 0.47
CA VAL A 127 -7.30 10.14 -0.88
C VAL A 127 -7.58 11.46 -1.59
N VAL A 128 -6.96 11.65 -2.75
CA VAL A 128 -7.23 12.75 -3.67
C VAL A 128 -7.95 12.17 -4.88
N VAL A 129 -9.17 12.62 -5.13
CA VAL A 129 -9.97 12.23 -6.29
C VAL A 129 -9.75 13.28 -7.38
N LEU A 130 -9.30 12.84 -8.54
CA LEU A 130 -9.06 13.69 -9.71
C LEU A 130 -10.32 13.70 -10.58
N ASN A 131 -10.62 14.84 -11.19
CA ASN A 131 -11.60 14.89 -12.27
C ASN A 131 -11.06 14.08 -13.45
N PRO A 132 -11.92 13.42 -14.24
CA PRO A 132 -11.53 12.92 -15.54
C PRO A 132 -10.91 14.09 -16.31
N SER A 133 -9.72 13.89 -16.89
CA SER A 133 -9.19 14.86 -17.85
C SER A 133 -10.24 15.01 -18.94
N GLY A 134 -10.85 16.19 -18.99
CA GLY A 134 -11.89 16.49 -19.97
C GLY A 134 -11.32 16.23 -21.35
N ALA A 135 -11.97 15.34 -22.09
CA ALA A 135 -11.85 15.31 -23.53
C ALA A 135 -11.88 16.75 -24.03
N ARG A 136 -10.79 17.16 -24.70
CA ARG A 136 -10.75 18.39 -25.47
C ARG A 136 -12.01 18.39 -26.33
N ARG A 137 -12.99 19.25 -26.04
CA ARG A 137 -14.19 19.38 -26.87
C ARG A 137 -13.68 19.70 -28.29
N PRO A 138 -13.99 18.89 -29.32
CA PRO A 138 -13.82 19.35 -30.68
C PRO A 138 -14.85 20.47 -30.88
N GLY A 139 -14.36 21.67 -31.17
CA GLY A 139 -15.14 22.74 -31.78
C GLY A 139 -15.10 22.60 -33.28
#